data_AF-W8ZCS7-F1
#
_entry.id   AF-W8ZCS7-F1
#
_cell.length_a   1.000
_cell.length_b   1.000
_cell.length_c   1.000
_cell.angle_alpha   90.00
_cell.angle_beta   90.00
_cell.angle_gamma   90.00
#
_symmetry.space_group_name_H-M   'P 1'
#
loop_
_entity.id
_entity.type
_entity.pdbx_description
1 polymer ?
#
loop_
_entity_poly.entity_id
_entity_poly.type
_entity_poly.pdbx_seq_one_letter_code
_entity_poly.pdbx_strand_id
1 'polypeptide(L)'
;MYRSGSAGDKGRDIVAFVNNDSPNHVWDNYQCKHYDHPLYPSDVWLELGKLCYYTFIKEYTIPRKYYLISSCGLGTSLSELIEYPTRLNAGLISAWEDKCKRKITNVSEVSLTNELLEYIQKFDFSIINHCPPQKLIEQYSSTPFYKYRFGGGLNKPRPQSEAPGPSIKPEEVRYVSQLFEAYSDHLGKKIAGVEELKSYSSLHRHFNRQREDYYKAESLRRFARDELPYDEPFEKLQEEFIEE
;
A
#
# COMPACT_ATOMS: atom_id res chain seq x y z
N MET A 1 -7.75 -3.24 -1.30
CA MET A 1 -7.18 -3.19 -2.67
C MET A 1 -6.71 -4.59 -3.00
N TYR A 2 -6.96 -5.09 -4.22
CA TYR A 2 -6.37 -6.36 -4.67
C TYR A 2 -5.77 -6.18 -6.06
N ARG A 3 -4.72 -6.93 -6.34
CA ARG A 3 -4.03 -6.97 -7.63
C ARG A 3 -4.56 -8.15 -8.43
N SER A 4 -5.09 -7.91 -9.62
CA SER A 4 -5.35 -8.98 -10.60
C SER A 4 -4.16 -9.01 -11.55
N GLY A 5 -3.01 -9.52 -11.10
CA GLY A 5 -1.76 -9.45 -11.85
C GLY A 5 -1.52 -10.64 -12.78
N SER A 6 -2.56 -11.39 -13.14
CA SER A 6 -2.49 -12.69 -13.81
C SER A 6 -3.22 -12.66 -15.15
N ALA A 7 -2.84 -13.53 -16.08
CA ALA A 7 -3.62 -13.77 -17.30
C ALA A 7 -5.09 -14.06 -16.91
N GLY A 8 -6.03 -13.25 -17.42
CA GLY A 8 -7.45 -13.31 -17.03
C GLY A 8 -7.93 -12.18 -16.12
N ASP A 9 -7.10 -11.15 -15.90
CA ASP A 9 -7.50 -9.91 -15.19
C ASP A 9 -8.61 -9.12 -15.89
N LYS A 10 -8.85 -9.38 -17.18
CA LYS A 10 -9.86 -8.75 -18.02
C LYS A 10 -9.74 -7.21 -18.00
N GLY A 11 -8.51 -6.69 -17.93
CA GLY A 11 -8.21 -5.25 -17.93
C GLY A 11 -8.31 -4.57 -16.55
N ARG A 12 -8.05 -5.31 -15.46
CA ARG A 12 -8.09 -4.80 -14.09
C ARG A 12 -6.78 -5.07 -13.32
N ASP A 13 -5.72 -4.32 -13.60
CA ASP A 13 -4.42 -4.56 -12.95
C ASP A 13 -4.49 -4.37 -11.43
N ILE A 14 -5.06 -3.25 -10.97
CA ILE A 14 -5.25 -2.94 -9.55
C ILE A 14 -6.69 -2.43 -9.33
N VAL A 15 -7.38 -3.07 -8.38
CA VAL A 15 -8.75 -2.72 -7.98
C VAL A 15 -8.74 -2.12 -6.58
N ALA A 16 -9.20 -0.88 -6.47
CA ALA A 16 -9.33 -0.16 -5.22
C ALA A 16 -10.81 -0.04 -4.82
N PHE A 17 -11.22 -0.75 -3.77
CA PHE A 17 -12.56 -0.62 -3.21
C PHE A 17 -12.67 0.64 -2.35
N VAL A 18 -13.75 1.39 -2.57
CA VAL A 18 -14.09 2.63 -1.85
C VAL A 18 -14.94 2.32 -0.63
N ASN A 19 -15.81 1.32 -0.72
CA ASN A 19 -16.60 0.80 0.39
C ASN A 19 -16.72 -0.73 0.26
N ASN A 20 -16.28 -1.45 1.30
CA ASN A 20 -16.30 -2.90 1.33
C ASN A 20 -17.69 -3.48 1.68
N ASP A 21 -18.61 -2.67 2.22
CA ASP A 21 -19.84 -3.16 2.85
C ASP A 21 -21.10 -3.06 1.96
N SER A 22 -20.95 -2.77 0.66
CA SER A 22 -22.08 -2.70 -0.29
C SER A 22 -22.13 -3.92 -1.21
N PRO A 23 -23.32 -4.50 -1.46
CA PRO A 23 -23.48 -5.58 -2.46
C PRO A 23 -23.08 -5.15 -3.88
N ASN A 24 -23.01 -3.84 -4.15
CA ASN A 24 -22.55 -3.25 -5.41
C ASN A 24 -21.21 -2.53 -5.22
N HIS A 25 -20.23 -3.18 -4.58
CA HIS A 25 -18.90 -2.65 -4.26
C HIS A 25 -18.46 -1.50 -5.17
N VAL A 26 -18.37 -0.28 -4.63
CA VAL A 26 -17.88 0.89 -5.38
C VAL A 26 -16.36 0.73 -5.48
N TRP A 27 -15.83 0.78 -6.70
CA TRP A 27 -14.42 0.55 -6.94
C TRP A 27 -13.85 1.44 -8.03
N ASP A 28 -12.54 1.70 -7.95
CA ASP A 28 -11.76 2.36 -8.98
C ASP A 28 -10.81 1.35 -9.62
N ASN A 29 -10.66 1.43 -10.95
CA ASN A 29 -9.69 0.66 -11.71
C ASN A 29 -8.43 1.48 -11.93
N TYR A 30 -7.26 0.84 -11.77
CA TYR A 30 -5.98 1.41 -12.16
C TYR A 30 -5.36 0.47 -13.19
N GLN A 31 -5.39 0.89 -14.45
CA GLN A 31 -4.75 0.19 -15.56
C GLN A 31 -3.35 0.76 -15.76
N CYS A 32 -2.36 -0.07 -15.51
CA CYS A 32 -0.94 0.26 -15.57
C CYS A 32 -0.34 -0.16 -16.91
N LYS A 33 0.52 0.70 -17.46
CA LYS A 33 1.32 0.41 -18.64
C LYS A 33 2.75 0.87 -18.42
N HIS A 34 3.69 0.02 -18.80
CA HIS A 34 5.11 0.33 -18.74
C HIS A 34 5.67 0.28 -20.16
N TYR A 35 5.82 1.46 -20.74
CA TYR A 35 6.47 1.68 -22.03
C TYR A 35 7.66 2.63 -21.84
N ASP A 36 8.52 2.70 -22.85
CA ASP A 36 9.64 3.63 -22.95
C ASP A 36 9.23 5.01 -23.49
N HIS A 37 7.93 5.20 -23.77
CA HIS A 37 7.33 6.43 -24.25
C HIS A 37 6.06 6.80 -23.48
N PRO A 38 5.61 8.07 -23.51
CA PRO A 38 4.29 8.47 -23.02
C PRO A 38 3.17 7.68 -23.70
N LEU A 39 2.04 7.48 -23.02
CA LEU A 39 0.90 6.81 -23.63
C LEU A 39 0.26 7.67 -24.72
N TYR A 40 -0.03 7.04 -25.86
CA TYR A 40 -0.74 7.62 -26.99
C TYR A 40 -2.10 6.94 -27.18
N PRO A 41 -3.01 7.51 -27.99
CA PRO A 41 -4.32 6.91 -28.24
C PRO A 41 -4.23 5.44 -28.73
N SER A 42 -3.23 5.12 -29.55
CA SER A 42 -2.97 3.76 -30.05
C SER A 42 -2.75 2.71 -28.96
N ASP A 43 -2.28 3.13 -27.78
CA ASP A 43 -1.85 2.25 -26.70
C ASP A 43 -3.00 1.91 -25.75
N VAL A 44 -4.07 2.72 -25.76
CA VAL A 44 -5.17 2.62 -24.80
C VAL A 44 -6.45 2.05 -25.40
N TRP A 45 -6.59 2.03 -26.73
CA TRP A 45 -7.81 1.52 -27.37
C TRP A 45 -8.17 0.10 -26.97
N LEU A 46 -7.19 -0.79 -26.89
CA LEU A 46 -7.41 -2.16 -26.44
C LEU A 46 -7.94 -2.21 -25.01
N GLU A 47 -7.40 -1.40 -24.11
CA GLU A 47 -7.79 -1.43 -22.69
C GLU A 47 -9.18 -0.82 -22.49
N LEU A 48 -9.51 0.25 -23.21
CA LEU A 48 -10.86 0.81 -23.24
C LEU A 48 -11.87 -0.16 -23.87
N GLY A 49 -11.45 -0.89 -24.92
CA GLY A 49 -12.26 -1.94 -25.52
C GLY A 49 -12.58 -3.07 -24.55
N LYS A 50 -11.58 -3.52 -23.76
CA LYS A 50 -11.79 -4.51 -22.69
C LYS A 50 -12.73 -3.98 -21.62
N LEU A 51 -12.55 -2.73 -21.18
CA LEU A 51 -13.44 -2.08 -20.22
C LEU A 51 -14.90 -2.14 -20.70
N CYS A 52 -15.17 -1.70 -21.92
CA CYS A 52 -16.53 -1.73 -22.47
C CYS A 52 -17.05 -3.15 -22.63
N TYR A 53 -16.26 -4.07 -23.20
CA TYR A 53 -16.71 -5.44 -23.45
C TYR A 53 -17.03 -6.20 -22.16
N TYR A 54 -16.14 -6.17 -21.17
CA TYR A 54 -16.34 -6.95 -19.95
C TYR A 54 -17.42 -6.37 -19.02
N THR A 55 -17.65 -5.05 -19.08
CA THR A 55 -18.82 -4.44 -18.42
C THR A 55 -20.12 -4.73 -19.19
N PHE A 56 -20.08 -4.79 -20.53
CA PHE A 56 -21.22 -5.17 -21.38
C PHE A 56 -21.71 -6.59 -21.09
N ILE A 57 -20.80 -7.56 -21.01
CA ILE A 57 -21.15 -8.95 -20.67
C ILE A 57 -21.37 -9.17 -19.16
N LYS A 58 -21.31 -8.09 -18.36
CA LYS A 58 -21.54 -8.08 -16.91
C LYS A 58 -20.59 -8.99 -16.12
N GLU A 59 -19.37 -9.14 -16.61
CA GLU A 59 -18.32 -9.83 -15.85
C GLU A 59 -17.95 -9.05 -14.58
N TYR A 60 -18.03 -7.73 -14.66
CA TYR A 60 -17.87 -6.82 -13.53
C TYR A 60 -18.67 -5.53 -13.74
N THR A 61 -18.92 -4.81 -12.64
CA THR A 61 -19.63 -3.52 -12.65
C THR A 61 -18.75 -2.40 -13.21
N ILE A 62 -19.35 -1.36 -13.79
CA ILE A 62 -18.59 -0.19 -14.26
C ILE A 62 -17.86 0.46 -13.05
N PRO A 63 -16.54 0.70 -13.13
CA PRO A 63 -15.81 1.35 -12.04
C PRO A 63 -16.23 2.82 -11.91
N ARG A 64 -16.13 3.36 -10.70
CA ARG A 64 -16.37 4.78 -10.42
C ARG A 64 -15.34 5.67 -11.13
N LYS A 65 -14.08 5.24 -11.15
CA LYS A 65 -12.97 5.88 -11.88
C LYS A 65 -12.12 4.82 -12.56
N TYR A 66 -11.60 5.17 -13.74
CA TYR A 66 -10.64 4.35 -14.48
C TYR A 66 -9.37 5.17 -14.70
N TYR A 67 -8.31 4.84 -13.98
CA TYR A 67 -7.02 5.54 -14.07
C TYR A 67 -6.08 4.82 -15.02
N LEU A 68 -5.60 5.54 -16.03
CA LEU A 68 -4.40 5.18 -16.79
C LEU A 68 -3.16 5.58 -15.98
N ILE A 69 -2.28 4.62 -15.75
CA ILE A 69 -1.02 4.80 -15.02
C ILE A 69 0.14 4.43 -15.94
N SER A 70 1.11 5.31 -16.11
CA SER A 70 2.32 5.07 -16.92
C SER A 70 3.55 5.69 -16.28
N SER A 71 4.72 5.07 -16.49
CA SER A 71 6.03 5.61 -16.11
C SER A 71 6.34 6.94 -16.78
N CYS A 72 5.91 7.11 -18.03
CA CYS A 72 6.18 8.30 -18.85
C CYS A 72 4.98 9.25 -18.98
N GLY A 73 3.88 8.98 -18.26
CA GLY A 73 2.65 9.76 -18.34
C GLY A 73 1.93 9.60 -19.68
N LEU A 74 1.17 10.63 -20.09
CA LEU A 74 0.45 10.68 -21.36
C LEU A 74 1.12 11.65 -22.33
N GLY A 75 1.10 11.30 -23.62
CA GLY A 75 1.40 12.23 -24.70
C GLY A 75 0.26 13.24 -24.90
N THR A 76 0.58 14.40 -25.46
CA THR A 76 -0.36 15.53 -25.64
C THR A 76 -1.67 15.12 -26.31
N SER A 77 -1.61 14.29 -27.34
CA SER A 77 -2.79 13.84 -28.08
C SER A 77 -3.76 13.01 -27.23
N LEU A 78 -3.24 12.15 -26.35
CA LEU A 78 -4.09 11.37 -25.44
C LEU A 78 -4.59 12.22 -24.28
N SER A 79 -3.76 13.12 -23.74
CA SER A 79 -4.17 14.08 -22.71
C SER A 79 -5.36 14.91 -23.17
N GLU A 80 -5.29 15.51 -24.37
CA GLU A 80 -6.41 16.25 -24.95
C GLU A 80 -7.63 15.34 -25.15
N LEU A 81 -7.43 14.14 -25.69
CA LEU A 81 -8.54 13.23 -26.01
C LEU A 81 -9.35 12.82 -24.77
N ILE A 82 -8.71 12.63 -23.61
CA ILE A 82 -9.38 12.29 -22.34
C ILE A 82 -10.28 13.43 -21.84
N GLU A 83 -9.95 14.69 -22.15
CA GLU A 83 -10.79 15.85 -21.81
C GLU A 83 -12.10 15.90 -22.61
N TYR A 84 -12.20 15.14 -23.72
CA TYR A 84 -13.37 15.09 -24.58
C TYR A 84 -13.95 13.65 -24.66
N PRO A 85 -14.75 13.20 -23.67
CA PRO A 85 -15.32 11.86 -23.62
C PRO A 85 -16.05 11.40 -24.90
N THR A 86 -16.72 12.33 -25.59
CA THR A 86 -17.41 12.05 -26.86
C THR A 86 -16.45 11.71 -28.00
N ARG A 87 -15.28 12.37 -28.06
CA ARG A 87 -14.22 12.06 -29.03
C ARG A 87 -13.57 10.72 -28.70
N LEU A 88 -13.36 10.43 -27.42
CA LEU A 88 -12.78 9.17 -26.96
C LEU A 88 -13.70 7.97 -27.27
N ASN A 89 -15.02 8.15 -27.10
CA ASN A 89 -16.05 7.21 -27.53
C ASN A 89 -15.99 6.93 -29.04
N ALA A 90 -16.08 7.98 -29.86
CA ALA A 90 -16.02 7.86 -31.32
C ALA A 90 -14.69 7.25 -31.80
N GLY A 91 -13.57 7.61 -31.15
CA GLY A 91 -12.25 7.07 -31.42
C GLY A 91 -12.16 5.56 -31.15
N LEU A 92 -12.73 5.09 -30.03
CA LEU A 92 -12.76 3.66 -29.71
C LEU A 92 -13.57 2.87 -30.75
N ILE A 93 -14.75 3.37 -31.15
CA ILE A 93 -15.60 2.73 -32.16
C ILE A 93 -14.85 2.63 -33.49
N SER A 94 -14.21 3.73 -33.93
CA SER A 94 -13.41 3.76 -35.15
C SER A 94 -12.22 2.81 -35.12
N ALA A 95 -11.53 2.73 -33.97
CA ALA A 95 -10.36 1.88 -33.79
C ALA A 95 -10.71 0.40 -33.51
N TRP A 96 -11.98 0.03 -33.40
CA TRP A 96 -12.38 -1.28 -32.89
C TRP A 96 -11.90 -2.45 -33.75
N GLU A 97 -12.11 -2.35 -35.06
CA GLU A 97 -11.77 -3.42 -36.02
C GLU A 97 -10.26 -3.72 -35.98
N ASP A 98 -9.43 -2.67 -35.93
CA ASP A 98 -7.97 -2.78 -35.98
C ASP A 98 -7.33 -3.12 -34.64
N LYS A 99 -7.85 -2.55 -33.54
CA LYS A 99 -7.19 -2.59 -32.22
C LYS A 99 -7.86 -3.56 -31.25
N CYS A 100 -9.17 -3.76 -31.34
CA CYS A 100 -9.94 -4.48 -30.32
C CYS A 100 -10.37 -5.87 -30.78
N LYS A 101 -11.05 -5.98 -31.93
CA LYS A 101 -11.78 -7.19 -32.36
C LYS A 101 -11.08 -8.52 -32.09
N ARG A 102 -9.79 -8.63 -32.41
CA ARG A 102 -8.99 -9.86 -32.26
C ARG A 102 -8.17 -9.97 -30.97
N LYS A 103 -8.26 -8.98 -30.08
CA LYS A 103 -7.35 -8.81 -28.92
C LYS A 103 -8.06 -8.69 -27.56
N ILE A 104 -9.40 -8.56 -27.54
CA ILE A 104 -10.17 -8.48 -26.28
C ILE A 104 -10.08 -9.78 -25.48
N THR A 105 -10.24 -10.93 -26.16
CA THR A 105 -10.15 -12.28 -25.57
C THR A 105 -9.26 -13.17 -26.42
N ASN A 106 -8.74 -14.25 -25.82
CA ASN A 106 -8.01 -15.29 -26.55
C ASN A 106 -8.94 -16.41 -27.08
N VAL A 107 -10.24 -16.35 -26.80
CA VAL A 107 -11.21 -17.43 -27.09
C VAL A 107 -11.93 -17.18 -28.41
N SER A 108 -12.37 -15.95 -28.63
CA SER A 108 -13.10 -15.58 -29.83
C SER A 108 -12.86 -14.12 -30.21
N GLU A 109 -13.05 -13.83 -31.49
CA GLU A 109 -13.16 -12.46 -31.95
C GLU A 109 -14.41 -11.79 -31.36
N VAL A 110 -14.27 -10.50 -31.05
CA VAL A 110 -15.36 -9.66 -30.53
C VAL A 110 -15.70 -8.63 -31.60
N SER A 111 -16.58 -9.02 -32.52
CA SER A 111 -17.12 -8.10 -33.52
C SER A 111 -18.02 -7.05 -32.87
N LEU A 112 -18.05 -5.86 -33.45
CA LEU A 112 -18.88 -4.75 -32.99
C LEU A 112 -20.34 -4.99 -33.39
N THR A 113 -21.04 -5.85 -32.64
CA THR A 113 -22.49 -6.09 -32.87
C THR A 113 -23.28 -4.82 -32.58
N ASN A 114 -24.52 -4.75 -33.07
CA ASN A 114 -25.37 -3.57 -32.82
C ASN A 114 -25.55 -3.31 -31.32
N GLU A 115 -25.70 -4.37 -30.52
CA GLU A 115 -25.86 -4.26 -29.06
C GLU A 115 -24.61 -3.72 -28.37
N LEU A 116 -23.43 -4.20 -28.77
CA LEU A 116 -22.16 -3.73 -28.21
C LEU A 116 -21.86 -2.29 -28.67
N LEU A 117 -22.15 -1.96 -29.93
CA LEU A 117 -22.03 -0.61 -30.46
C LEU A 117 -22.91 0.37 -29.68
N GLU A 118 -24.20 0.04 -29.49
CA GLU A 118 -25.10 0.87 -28.70
C GLU A 118 -24.65 1.02 -27.25
N TYR A 119 -24.12 -0.05 -26.66
CA TYR A 119 -23.56 0.00 -25.31
C TYR A 119 -22.37 0.96 -25.23
N ILE A 120 -21.41 0.86 -26.16
CA ILE A 120 -20.25 1.76 -26.21
C ILE A 120 -20.70 3.21 -26.43
N GLN A 121 -21.63 3.47 -27.35
CA GLN A 121 -22.15 4.82 -27.60
C GLN A 121 -22.79 5.46 -26.37
N LYS A 122 -23.43 4.66 -25.50
CA LYS A 122 -24.05 5.12 -24.25
C LYS A 122 -23.10 5.09 -23.04
N PHE A 123 -21.91 4.53 -23.19
CA PHE A 123 -20.95 4.38 -22.09
C PHE A 123 -20.41 5.74 -21.65
N ASP A 124 -20.36 5.96 -20.34
CA ASP A 124 -19.83 7.18 -19.75
C ASP A 124 -18.29 7.15 -19.71
N PHE A 125 -17.66 7.75 -20.73
CA PHE A 125 -16.21 7.88 -20.80
C PHE A 125 -15.63 9.00 -19.91
N SER A 126 -16.44 9.78 -19.19
CA SER A 126 -15.93 10.78 -18.24
C SER A 126 -15.24 10.17 -17.01
N ILE A 127 -15.43 8.85 -16.80
CA ILE A 127 -14.75 8.09 -15.75
C ILE A 127 -13.26 7.85 -16.06
N ILE A 128 -12.83 8.01 -17.32
CA ILE A 128 -11.44 7.82 -17.73
C ILE A 128 -10.59 8.99 -17.24
N ASN A 129 -9.55 8.68 -16.50
CA ASN A 129 -8.64 9.63 -15.86
C ASN A 129 -7.19 9.14 -16.00
N HIS A 130 -6.24 9.97 -15.63
CA HIS A 130 -4.83 9.61 -15.55
C HIS A 130 -4.21 10.11 -14.25
N CYS A 131 -3.24 9.35 -13.72
CA CYS A 131 -2.39 9.82 -12.63
C CYS A 131 -1.01 10.19 -13.18
N PRO A 132 -0.65 11.49 -13.18
CA PRO A 132 0.69 11.92 -13.58
C PRO A 132 1.79 11.22 -12.78
N PRO A 133 2.93 10.88 -13.40
CA PRO A 133 4.05 10.25 -12.70
C PRO A 133 4.48 11.03 -11.46
N GLN A 134 4.53 12.37 -11.55
CA GLN A 134 4.84 13.22 -10.41
C GLN A 134 3.85 13.04 -9.26
N LYS A 135 2.54 13.04 -9.55
CA LYS A 135 1.50 12.84 -8.55
C LYS A 135 1.59 11.45 -7.91
N LEU A 136 1.92 10.43 -8.70
CA LEU A 136 2.16 9.07 -8.18
C LEU A 136 3.36 9.04 -7.23
N ILE A 137 4.45 9.73 -7.57
CA ILE A 137 5.65 9.86 -6.71
C ILE A 137 5.30 10.63 -5.43
N GLU A 138 4.57 11.73 -5.53
CA GLU A 138 4.08 12.51 -4.38
C GLU A 138 3.18 11.68 -3.46
N GLN A 139 2.28 10.88 -4.01
CA GLN A 139 1.46 9.95 -3.22
C GLN A 139 2.33 8.88 -2.57
N TYR A 140 3.26 8.29 -3.32
CA TYR A 140 4.17 7.27 -2.81
C TYR A 140 5.09 7.80 -1.71
N SER A 141 5.49 9.08 -1.77
CA SER A 141 6.35 9.74 -0.78
C SER A 141 5.74 9.84 0.61
N SER A 142 4.41 9.79 0.71
CA SER A 142 3.70 9.71 1.99
C SER A 142 3.80 8.35 2.68
N THR A 143 4.27 7.31 1.97
CA THR A 143 4.38 5.95 2.51
C THR A 143 5.77 5.67 3.11
N PRO A 144 5.89 4.77 4.10
CA PRO A 144 7.19 4.35 4.63
C PRO A 144 8.13 3.75 3.56
N PHE A 145 7.55 3.20 2.48
CA PHE A 145 8.31 2.57 1.39
C PHE A 145 9.11 3.55 0.54
N TYR A 146 8.75 4.85 0.52
CA TYR A 146 9.46 5.83 -0.30
C TYR A 146 10.93 5.94 0.06
N LYS A 147 11.21 6.10 1.37
CA LYS A 147 12.59 6.22 1.89
C LYS A 147 13.41 4.98 1.56
N TYR A 148 12.78 3.81 1.64
CA TYR A 148 13.41 2.55 1.29
C TYR A 148 13.77 2.47 -0.21
N ARG A 149 12.89 2.97 -1.09
CA ARG A 149 13.06 2.88 -2.56
C ARG A 149 13.92 3.98 -3.17
N PHE A 150 13.80 5.20 -2.68
CA PHE A 150 14.42 6.42 -3.23
C PHE A 150 15.54 6.99 -2.34
N GLY A 151 15.77 6.40 -1.17
CA GLY A 151 16.74 6.91 -0.20
C GLY A 151 16.21 8.12 0.57
N GLY A 152 17.14 8.87 1.16
CA GLY A 152 16.82 10.06 1.98
C GLY A 152 16.82 9.81 3.49
N GLY A 153 17.05 8.57 3.94
CA GLY A 153 17.31 8.26 5.35
C GLY A 153 16.14 8.50 6.30
N LEU A 154 16.39 8.25 7.58
CA LEU A 154 15.45 8.50 8.68
C LEU A 154 15.51 9.98 9.07
N ASN A 155 14.72 10.81 8.39
CA ASN A 155 14.71 12.26 8.62
C ASN A 155 13.91 12.70 9.85
N LYS A 156 13.10 11.82 10.42
CA LYS A 156 12.45 12.11 11.69
C LYS A 156 13.38 11.69 12.83
N PRO A 157 13.67 12.58 13.79
CA PRO A 157 14.41 12.17 14.97
C PRO A 157 13.58 11.13 15.71
N ARG A 158 14.28 10.16 16.29
CA ARG A 158 13.64 9.20 17.19
C ARG A 158 12.99 9.98 18.35
N PRO A 159 11.73 9.69 18.70
CA PRO A 159 11.09 10.29 19.86
C PRO A 159 11.90 9.99 21.12
N GLN A 160 12.07 10.99 21.98
CA GLN A 160 12.69 10.79 23.28
C GLN A 160 11.89 9.72 24.06
N SER A 161 12.59 8.73 24.61
CA SER A 161 11.94 7.72 25.44
C SER A 161 11.38 8.36 26.71
N GLU A 162 10.18 7.95 27.11
CA GLU A 162 9.62 8.31 28.40
C GLU A 162 10.52 7.79 29.53
N ALA A 163 10.68 8.58 30.59
CA ALA A 163 11.29 8.07 31.81
C ALA A 163 10.30 7.13 32.53
N PRO A 164 10.77 6.02 33.13
CA PRO A 164 9.92 5.14 33.91
C PRO A 164 9.26 5.92 35.07
N GLY A 165 7.95 5.78 35.21
CA GLY A 165 7.21 6.34 36.33
C GLY A 165 7.54 5.61 37.65
N PRO A 166 7.11 6.17 38.80
CA PRO A 166 7.32 5.52 40.10
C PRO A 166 6.58 4.19 40.20
N SER A 167 5.42 4.06 39.54
CA SER A 167 4.66 2.82 39.42
C SER A 167 5.09 2.01 38.20
N ILE A 168 4.99 0.68 38.32
CA ILE A 168 5.17 -0.27 37.22
C ILE A 168 3.89 -0.23 36.38
N LYS A 169 4.01 0.08 35.09
CA LYS A 169 2.88 0.10 34.16
C LYS A 169 2.57 -1.31 33.60
N PRO A 170 1.33 -1.60 33.15
CA PRO A 170 0.96 -2.92 32.61
C PRO A 170 1.89 -3.45 31.51
N GLU A 171 2.35 -2.58 30.62
CA GLU A 171 3.23 -2.92 29.51
C GLU A 171 4.59 -3.50 29.93
N GLU A 172 5.15 -3.05 31.08
CA GLU A 172 6.46 -3.48 31.58
C GLU A 172 6.39 -4.60 32.61
N VAL A 173 5.19 -5.05 33.02
CA VAL A 173 5.00 -6.05 34.09
C VAL A 173 5.76 -7.34 33.81
N ARG A 174 5.69 -7.85 32.57
CA ARG A 174 6.38 -9.09 32.19
C ARG A 174 7.89 -8.95 32.35
N TYR A 175 8.45 -7.85 31.86
CA TYR A 175 9.88 -7.57 31.94
C TYR A 175 10.35 -7.40 33.40
N VAL A 176 9.62 -6.61 34.19
CA VAL A 176 9.90 -6.40 35.62
C VAL A 176 9.80 -7.70 36.42
N SER A 177 8.83 -8.58 36.12
CA SER A 177 8.69 -9.86 36.80
C SER A 177 9.91 -10.76 36.59
N GLN A 178 10.45 -10.79 35.35
CA GLN A 178 11.66 -11.54 35.03
C GLN A 178 12.89 -10.97 35.74
N LEU A 179 12.99 -9.65 35.91
CA LEU A 179 14.05 -9.04 36.72
C LEU A 179 13.97 -9.48 38.18
N PHE A 180 12.76 -9.51 38.77
CA PHE A 180 12.59 -9.99 40.15
C PHE A 180 12.95 -11.47 40.31
N GLU A 181 12.64 -12.32 39.32
CA GLU A 181 13.09 -13.72 39.30
C GLU A 181 14.61 -13.82 39.28
N ALA A 182 15.28 -13.07 38.40
CA ALA A 182 16.75 -13.06 38.31
C ALA A 182 17.42 -12.55 39.61
N TYR A 183 16.87 -11.51 40.24
CA TYR A 183 17.37 -11.03 41.53
C TYR A 183 17.10 -12.02 42.65
N SER A 184 15.97 -12.72 42.60
CA SER A 184 15.62 -13.72 43.60
C SER A 184 16.60 -14.90 43.57
N ASP A 185 16.95 -15.35 42.36
CA ASP A 185 17.94 -16.41 42.14
C ASP A 185 19.32 -15.98 42.63
N HIS A 186 19.78 -14.78 42.24
CA HIS A 186 21.07 -14.23 42.69
C HIS A 186 21.20 -14.13 44.21
N LEU A 187 20.12 -13.78 44.91
CA LEU A 187 20.11 -13.62 46.37
C LEU A 187 19.76 -14.91 47.13
N GLY A 188 19.31 -15.96 46.44
CA GLY A 188 18.72 -17.15 47.06
C GLY A 188 17.48 -16.85 47.91
N LYS A 189 16.81 -15.71 47.67
CA LYS A 189 15.66 -15.22 48.43
C LYS A 189 14.66 -14.60 47.47
N LYS A 190 13.38 -14.96 47.60
CA LYS A 190 12.30 -14.36 46.82
C LYS A 190 12.20 -12.85 47.06
N ILE A 191 12.27 -12.08 45.98
CA ILE A 191 11.98 -10.64 45.91
C ILE A 191 10.65 -10.47 45.18
N ALA A 192 9.64 -9.91 45.84
CA ALA A 192 8.31 -9.73 45.24
C ALA A 192 8.02 -8.28 44.82
N GLY A 193 8.92 -7.33 45.09
CA GLY A 193 8.70 -5.94 44.73
C GLY A 193 9.88 -5.01 44.98
N VAL A 194 9.71 -3.76 44.53
CA VAL A 194 10.74 -2.71 44.56
C VAL A 194 11.14 -2.32 45.98
N GLU A 195 10.22 -2.36 46.94
CA GLU A 195 10.50 -2.00 48.34
C GLU A 195 11.57 -2.91 48.96
N GLU A 196 11.54 -4.22 48.65
CA GLU A 196 12.55 -5.16 49.12
C GLU A 196 13.93 -4.91 48.49
N LEU A 197 13.95 -4.42 47.24
CA LEU A 197 15.20 -4.06 46.56
C LEU A 197 15.90 -2.87 47.20
N LYS A 198 15.19 -1.97 47.89
CA LYS A 198 15.80 -0.78 48.52
C LYS A 198 16.85 -1.15 49.56
N SER A 199 16.76 -2.33 50.17
CA SER A 199 17.77 -2.87 51.09
C SER A 199 19.06 -3.32 50.38
N TYR A 200 19.04 -3.45 49.05
CA TYR A 200 20.16 -3.88 48.20
C TYR A 200 20.48 -2.78 47.18
N SER A 201 21.23 -1.77 47.61
CA SER A 201 21.50 -0.54 46.83
C SER A 201 21.98 -0.80 45.39
N SER A 202 22.82 -1.81 45.18
CA SER A 202 23.29 -2.20 43.84
C SER A 202 22.16 -2.71 42.94
N LEU A 203 21.32 -3.62 43.45
CA LEU A 203 20.21 -4.21 42.70
C LEU A 203 19.09 -3.20 42.46
N HIS A 204 18.80 -2.33 43.43
CA HIS A 204 17.86 -1.23 43.25
C HIS A 204 18.30 -0.26 42.13
N ARG A 205 19.58 0.11 42.12
CA ARG A 205 20.14 0.95 41.05
C ARG A 205 20.11 0.25 39.70
N HIS A 206 20.42 -1.04 39.67
CA HIS A 206 20.34 -1.85 38.45
C HIS A 206 18.89 -1.91 37.93
N PHE A 207 17.92 -2.20 38.80
CA PHE A 207 16.50 -2.23 38.46
C PHE A 207 16.01 -0.93 37.82
N ASN A 208 16.36 0.23 38.40
CA ASN A 208 15.96 1.52 37.83
C ASN A 208 16.55 1.73 36.42
N ARG A 209 17.82 1.37 36.22
CA ARG A 209 18.46 1.43 34.90
C ARG A 209 17.77 0.49 33.89
N GLN A 210 17.47 -0.74 34.28
CA GLN A 210 16.80 -1.70 33.39
C GLN A 210 15.40 -1.22 32.98
N ARG A 211 14.67 -0.55 33.88
CA ARG A 211 13.41 0.10 33.51
C ARG A 211 13.63 1.23 32.50
N GLU A 212 14.63 2.09 32.68
CA GLU A 212 14.97 3.10 31.66
C GLU A 212 15.29 2.47 30.31
N ASP A 213 16.05 1.37 30.30
CA ASP A 213 16.45 0.67 29.08
C ASP A 213 15.25 0.00 28.40
N TYR A 214 14.28 -0.51 29.16
CA TYR A 214 13.00 -0.99 28.63
C TYR A 214 12.26 0.10 27.85
N TYR A 215 12.09 1.30 28.43
CA TYR A 215 11.39 2.41 27.75
C TYR A 215 12.18 2.96 26.56
N LYS A 216 13.53 2.90 26.60
CA LYS A 216 14.35 3.15 25.42
C LYS A 216 14.03 2.12 24.34
N ALA A 217 14.13 0.82 24.62
CA ALA A 217 13.86 -0.24 23.64
C ALA A 217 12.46 -0.11 23.02
N GLU A 218 11.42 0.16 23.82
CA GLU A 218 10.07 0.38 23.32
C GLU A 218 9.94 1.62 22.43
N SER A 219 10.63 2.72 22.76
CA SER A 219 10.71 3.89 21.88
C SER A 219 11.37 3.54 20.53
N LEU A 220 12.45 2.73 20.53
CA LEU A 220 13.11 2.29 19.31
C LEU A 220 12.18 1.43 18.45
N ARG A 221 11.48 0.48 19.08
CA ARG A 221 10.55 -0.42 18.41
C ARG A 221 9.42 0.34 17.71
N ARG A 222 8.80 1.29 18.42
CA ARG A 222 7.73 2.14 17.84
C ARG A 222 8.25 2.97 16.68
N PHE A 223 9.44 3.56 16.84
CA PHE A 223 10.06 4.33 15.78
C PHE A 223 10.36 3.46 14.54
N ALA A 224 10.91 2.26 14.72
CA ALA A 224 11.15 1.32 13.62
C ALA A 224 9.85 0.96 12.91
N ARG A 225 8.79 0.60 13.64
CA ARG A 225 7.47 0.29 13.08
C ARG A 225 6.88 1.46 12.26
N ASP A 226 7.02 2.68 12.75
CA ASP A 226 6.39 3.86 12.14
C ASP A 226 7.20 4.38 10.92
N GLU A 227 8.52 4.18 10.91
CA GLU A 227 9.41 4.73 9.88
C GLU A 227 9.92 3.69 8.86
N LEU A 228 9.88 2.40 9.18
CA LEU A 228 10.36 1.32 8.32
C LEU A 228 9.18 0.51 7.75
N PRO A 229 9.32 0.00 6.52
CA PRO A 229 8.26 -0.78 5.87
C PRO A 229 8.04 -2.16 6.49
N TYR A 230 9.02 -2.67 7.25
CA TYR A 230 9.02 -4.00 7.85
C TYR A 230 9.63 -3.93 9.26
N ASP A 231 9.21 -4.82 10.14
CA ASP A 231 9.74 -4.94 11.50
C ASP A 231 11.11 -5.66 11.55
N GLU A 232 11.50 -6.35 10.47
CA GLU A 232 12.76 -7.13 10.35
C GLU A 232 14.02 -6.39 10.84
N PRO A 233 14.23 -5.08 10.58
CA PRO A 233 15.42 -4.38 11.07
C PRO A 233 15.46 -4.27 12.60
N PHE A 234 14.32 -4.19 13.28
CA PHE A 234 14.28 -4.21 14.74
C PHE A 234 14.57 -5.61 15.28
N GLU A 235 14.02 -6.65 14.66
CA GLU A 235 14.27 -8.04 15.04
C GLU A 235 15.75 -8.41 14.91
N LYS A 236 16.41 -8.03 13.80
CA LYS A 236 17.85 -8.22 13.61
C LYS A 236 18.69 -7.54 14.69
N LEU A 237 18.32 -6.32 15.08
CA LEU A 237 19.00 -5.63 16.19
C LEU A 237 18.82 -6.39 17.52
N GLN A 238 17.70 -7.07 17.75
CA GLN A 238 17.52 -7.89 18.96
C GLN A 238 18.46 -9.09 18.98
N GLU A 239 18.67 -9.75 17.84
CA GLU A 239 19.57 -10.90 17.71
C GLU A 239 21.03 -10.52 18.01
N GLU A 240 21.47 -9.33 17.58
CA GLU A 240 22.82 -8.82 17.88
C GLU A 240 23.10 -8.67 19.39
N PHE A 241 22.08 -8.49 20.23
CA PHE A 241 22.24 -8.39 21.69
C PHE A 241 22.09 -9.73 22.43
N ILE A 242 21.65 -10.80 21.76
CA ILE A 242 21.43 -12.13 22.38
C ILE A 242 22.65 -13.04 22.17
N GLU A 243 23.55 -12.73 21.22
CA GLU A 243 24.75 -13.52 20.91
C GLU A 243 26.03 -13.13 21.69
N GLU A 244 25.95 -12.24 22.70
CA GLU A 244 27.02 -11.98 23.68
C GLU A 244 26.67 -12.50 25.09
#